data_AF-A0A843CDS6-F1
#
_entry.id   AF-A0A843CDS6-F1
#
_cell.length_a   1.000
_cell.length_b   1.000
_cell.length_c   1.000
_cell.angle_alpha   90.00
_cell.angle_beta   90.00
_cell.angle_gamma   90.00
#
_symmetry.space_group_name_H-M   'P 1'
#
loop_
_entity.id
_entity.type
_entity.pdbx_description
1 polymer ?
#
loop_
_entity_poly.entity_id
_entity_poly.type
_entity_poly.pdbx_seq_one_letter_code
_entity_poly.pdbx_strand_id
1 'polypeptide(L)'
;MSTVTAQAIKDSLKQCMDPEVPLNIVEMGLIYGIDVVENNDVNIKMTMTTQGCPLHETLIQDVTRFAKKVPGVNNVKVDIVWEPKWTMNSMTEEGKAKIKNMSVGMTTPAPINYETALPQGTGKLVQQDDGSMVLANEHEQGFMVNQAIVDFWKSCNGQRKVTELVEIFAQQTGLQRKQVEKEVMQLLQQLREGGLIAIPNQPDAPNVEFKK
;
A
#
# COMPACT_ATOMS: atom_id res chain seq x y z
N MET A 1 10.44 39.04 23.01
CA MET A 1 9.59 37.91 22.57
C MET A 1 10.37 37.12 21.54
N SER A 2 10.45 35.80 21.67
CA SER A 2 11.14 34.97 20.68
C SER A 2 10.41 35.07 19.34
N THR A 3 11.12 35.42 18.28
CA THR A 3 10.55 35.50 16.93
C THR A 3 10.21 34.10 16.44
N VAL A 4 8.95 33.87 16.07
CA VAL A 4 8.53 32.61 15.44
C VAL A 4 9.08 32.56 14.02
N THR A 5 9.61 31.41 13.60
CA THR A 5 10.14 31.22 12.25
C THR A 5 9.26 30.25 11.46
N ALA A 6 9.17 30.45 10.14
CA ALA A 6 8.47 29.52 9.26
C ALA A 6 9.02 28.09 9.35
N GLN A 7 10.32 27.94 9.60
CA GLN A 7 10.97 26.65 9.82
C GLN A 7 10.46 25.96 11.10
N ALA A 8 10.34 26.68 12.21
CA ALA A 8 9.82 26.11 13.46
C ALA A 8 8.36 25.64 13.30
N ILE A 9 7.54 26.38 12.55
CA ILE A 9 6.18 25.96 12.19
C ILE A 9 6.23 24.68 11.35
N LYS A 10 7.04 24.67 10.27
CA LYS A 10 7.18 23.51 9.38
C LYS A 10 7.60 22.25 10.14
N ASP A 11 8.53 22.36 11.08
CA ASP A 11 8.98 21.24 11.90
C ASP A 11 7.89 20.75 12.86
N SER A 12 7.07 21.64 13.42
CA SER A 12 5.90 21.25 14.22
C SER A 12 4.85 20.50 13.38
N LEU A 13 4.62 20.95 12.14
CA LEU A 13 3.66 20.35 11.21
C LEU A 13 4.05 18.94 10.74
N LYS A 14 5.31 18.51 10.91
CA LYS A 14 5.72 17.11 10.65
C LYS A 14 5.02 16.11 11.57
N GLN A 15 4.42 16.56 12.68
CA GLN A 15 3.62 15.72 13.57
C GLN A 15 2.17 15.54 13.10
N CYS A 16 1.72 16.32 12.11
CA CYS A 16 0.40 16.21 11.53
C CYS A 16 0.42 15.16 10.42
N MET A 17 -0.26 14.03 10.66
CA MET A 17 -0.35 12.89 9.75
C MET A 17 -1.60 13.01 8.89
N ASP A 18 -1.49 12.59 7.63
CA ASP A 18 -2.65 12.42 6.78
C ASP A 18 -3.52 11.24 7.28
N PRO A 19 -4.85 11.37 7.30
CA PRO A 19 -5.74 10.34 7.84
C PRO A 19 -5.87 9.12 6.92
N GLU A 20 -5.53 9.24 5.63
CA GLU A 20 -5.66 8.15 4.65
C GLU A 20 -4.31 7.46 4.38
N VAL A 21 -3.22 8.23 4.39
CA VAL A 21 -1.86 7.76 4.15
C VAL A 21 -1.02 7.99 5.41
N PRO A 22 -0.29 6.99 5.95
CA PRO A 22 0.50 7.13 7.18
C PRO A 22 1.80 7.93 6.96
N LEU A 23 1.67 9.14 6.41
CA LEU A 23 2.71 10.11 6.12
C LEU A 23 2.31 11.48 6.64
N ASN A 24 3.29 12.29 7.02
CA ASN A 24 2.98 13.65 7.45
C ASN A 24 2.77 14.59 6.27
N ILE A 25 1.97 15.62 6.49
CA ILE A 25 1.56 16.59 5.46
C ILE A 25 2.73 17.38 4.86
N VAL A 26 3.85 17.48 5.58
CA VAL A 26 5.06 18.17 5.10
C VAL A 26 5.81 17.29 4.10
N GLU A 27 5.96 16.00 4.40
CA GLU A 27 6.55 15.00 3.51
C GLU A 27 5.69 14.74 2.28
N MET A 28 4.37 14.77 2.44
CA MET A 28 3.43 14.72 1.32
C MET A 28 3.49 15.96 0.44
N GLY A 29 4.11 17.06 0.89
CA GLY A 29 4.16 18.30 0.13
C GLY A 29 2.81 19.01 0.04
N LEU A 30 1.95 18.85 1.05
CA LEU A 30 0.66 19.54 1.11
C LEU A 30 0.80 21.00 1.54
N ILE A 31 1.91 21.37 2.18
CA ILE A 31 2.19 22.75 2.61
C ILE A 31 2.87 23.53 1.49
N TYR A 32 2.17 24.51 0.93
CA TYR A 32 2.66 25.35 -0.17
C TYR A 32 3.34 26.63 0.31
N GLY A 33 2.96 27.12 1.49
CA GLY A 33 3.57 28.31 2.06
C GLY A 33 3.27 28.45 3.54
N ILE A 34 4.25 28.97 4.28
CA ILE A 34 4.11 29.40 5.66
C ILE A 34 4.64 30.83 5.71
N ASP A 35 3.77 31.76 6.08
CA ASP A 35 4.09 33.16 6.24
C ASP A 35 3.86 33.54 7.71
N VAL A 36 4.88 34.09 8.36
CA VAL A 36 4.81 34.55 9.75
C VAL A 36 4.78 36.07 9.71
N VAL A 37 3.66 36.67 10.08
CA VAL A 37 3.45 38.12 10.02
C VAL A 37 3.75 38.78 11.37
N GLU A 38 3.56 40.10 11.43
CA GLU A 38 3.71 40.87 12.67
C GLU A 38 2.83 40.28 13.79
N ASN A 39 3.33 40.33 15.04
CA ASN A 39 2.73 39.70 16.24
C ASN A 39 2.79 38.16 16.29
N ASN A 40 3.63 37.50 15.48
CA ASN A 40 3.75 36.03 15.42
C ASN A 40 2.42 35.33 15.04
N ASP A 41 1.60 35.98 14.22
CA ASP A 41 0.48 35.31 13.55
C ASP A 41 1.00 34.51 12.36
N VAL A 42 0.43 33.33 12.12
CA VAL A 42 0.93 32.37 11.13
C VAL A 42 -0.15 32.11 10.09
N ASN A 43 0.16 32.41 8.82
CA ASN A 43 -0.67 32.09 7.67
C ASN A 43 -0.09 30.86 6.97
N ILE A 44 -0.88 29.79 6.90
CA ILE A 44 -0.48 28.53 6.26
C ILE A 44 -1.33 28.37 4.99
N LYS A 45 -0.67 28.31 3.85
CA LYS A 45 -1.28 27.93 2.57
C LYS A 45 -1.00 26.46 2.33
N MET A 46 -2.06 25.67 2.19
CA MET A 46 -1.95 24.24 1.94
C MET A 46 -2.96 23.74 0.91
N THR A 47 -2.73 22.53 0.41
CA THR A 47 -3.65 21.83 -0.49
C THR A 47 -4.01 20.46 0.09
N MET A 48 -4.85 19.71 -0.64
CA MET A 48 -5.25 18.34 -0.27
C MET A 48 -5.16 17.40 -1.47
N THR A 49 -5.11 16.10 -1.20
CA THR A 49 -5.01 15.05 -2.23
C THR A 49 -6.29 14.91 -3.05
N THR A 50 -7.45 15.19 -2.45
CA THR A 50 -8.77 15.13 -3.09
C THR A 50 -9.64 16.33 -2.71
N GLN A 51 -10.62 16.67 -3.55
CA GLN A 51 -11.57 17.76 -3.29
C GLN A 51 -12.89 17.17 -2.77
N GLY A 52 -13.42 17.69 -1.66
CA GLY A 52 -14.75 17.33 -1.15
C GLY A 52 -14.80 16.20 -0.09
N CYS A 53 -13.67 15.78 0.49
CA CYS A 53 -13.70 14.81 1.59
C CYS A 53 -14.04 15.49 2.94
N PRO A 54 -14.94 14.94 3.76
CA PRO A 54 -15.26 15.50 5.09
C PRO A 54 -14.07 15.53 6.05
N LEU A 55 -12.99 14.78 5.75
CA LEU A 55 -11.76 14.76 6.56
C LEU A 55 -10.96 16.07 6.50
N HIS A 56 -11.26 16.96 5.55
CA HIS A 56 -10.54 18.23 5.38
C HIS A 56 -10.60 19.11 6.64
N GLU A 57 -11.77 19.18 7.28
CA GLU A 57 -11.93 19.97 8.50
C GLU A 57 -11.07 19.44 9.66
N THR A 58 -10.96 18.12 9.77
CA THR A 58 -10.11 17.48 10.80
C THR A 58 -8.65 17.83 10.56
N LEU A 59 -8.19 17.74 9.31
CA LEU A 59 -6.80 18.07 8.98
C LEU A 59 -6.48 19.55 9.25
N ILE A 60 -7.39 20.47 8.89
CA ILE A 60 -7.23 21.91 9.18
C ILE A 60 -7.11 22.16 10.69
N GLN A 61 -7.96 21.50 11.49
CA GLN A 61 -7.93 21.60 12.94
C GLN A 61 -6.60 21.10 13.51
N ASP A 62 -6.10 19.97 13.02
CA ASP A 62 -4.81 19.43 13.44
C ASP A 62 -3.65 20.34 13.03
N VAL A 63 -3.61 20.84 11.80
CA VAL A 63 -2.61 21.81 11.33
C VAL A 63 -2.58 23.04 12.25
N THR A 64 -3.76 23.59 12.54
CA THR A 64 -3.91 24.74 13.45
C THR A 64 -3.39 24.40 14.85
N ARG A 65 -3.77 23.24 15.37
CA ARG A 65 -3.37 22.76 16.71
C ARG A 65 -1.87 22.55 16.81
N PHE A 66 -1.23 21.92 15.82
CA PHE A 66 0.22 21.67 15.82
C PHE A 66 1.01 22.96 15.59
N ALA A 67 0.56 23.86 14.73
CA ALA A 67 1.20 25.17 14.56
C ALA A 67 1.15 25.99 15.87
N LYS A 68 0.01 25.99 16.58
CA LYS A 68 -0.14 26.68 17.88
C LYS A 68 0.73 26.11 19.02
N LYS A 69 1.28 24.90 18.88
CA LYS A 69 2.23 24.35 19.87
C LYS A 69 3.60 25.04 19.82
N VAL A 70 3.91 25.77 18.76
CA VAL A 70 5.19 26.47 18.65
C VAL A 70 5.19 27.67 19.60
N PRO A 71 6.15 27.76 20.54
CA PRO A 71 6.18 28.85 21.52
C PRO A 71 6.21 30.22 20.86
N GLY A 72 5.32 31.11 21.28
CA GLY A 72 5.23 32.48 20.79
C GLY A 72 4.27 32.67 19.62
N VAL A 73 3.68 31.61 19.06
CA VAL A 73 2.60 31.73 18.07
C VAL A 73 1.37 32.35 18.73
N ASN A 74 0.82 33.38 18.09
CA ASN A 74 -0.38 34.06 18.56
C ASN A 74 -1.64 33.47 17.91
N ASN A 75 -1.86 33.75 16.62
CA ASN A 75 -2.95 33.17 15.84
C ASN A 75 -2.43 32.31 14.67
N VAL A 76 -3.27 31.39 14.21
CA VAL A 76 -2.99 30.55 13.04
C VAL A 76 -4.20 30.59 12.11
N LYS A 77 -3.95 30.93 10.85
CA LYS A 77 -4.92 30.87 9.77
C LYS A 77 -4.47 29.85 8.74
N VAL A 78 -5.37 28.95 8.36
CA VAL A 78 -5.11 27.94 7.33
C VAL A 78 -6.01 28.23 6.13
N ASP A 79 -5.39 28.48 4.98
CA ASP A 79 -6.06 28.71 3.70
C ASP A 79 -5.83 27.50 2.78
N ILE A 80 -6.91 26.79 2.42
CA ILE A 80 -6.85 25.70 1.44
C ILE A 80 -6.89 26.27 0.03
N VAL A 81 -5.91 25.90 -0.79
CA VAL A 81 -5.84 26.20 -2.21
C VAL A 81 -5.88 24.92 -3.04
N TRP A 82 -6.55 24.99 -4.18
CA TRP A 82 -6.65 23.88 -5.14
C TRP A 82 -5.72 24.06 -6.35
N GLU A 83 -5.09 25.25 -6.45
CA GLU A 83 -4.13 25.57 -7.50
C GLU A 83 -2.80 26.04 -6.89
N PRO A 84 -1.66 25.45 -7.30
CA PRO A 84 -1.56 24.30 -8.20
C PRO A 84 -2.19 23.03 -7.59
N LYS A 85 -2.65 22.10 -8.45
CA LYS A 85 -3.16 20.80 -7.97
C LYS A 85 -2.01 19.99 -7.38
N TRP A 86 -2.28 19.30 -6.28
CA TRP A 86 -1.32 18.36 -5.72
C TRP A 86 -1.04 17.20 -6.69
N THR A 87 0.23 16.81 -6.79
CA THR A 87 0.66 15.60 -7.51
C THR A 87 1.75 14.89 -6.71
N MET A 88 2.01 13.59 -6.96
CA MET A 88 3.09 12.87 -6.27
C MET A 88 4.47 13.51 -6.44
N ASN A 89 4.68 14.33 -7.48
CA ASN A 89 5.92 15.08 -7.68
C ASN A 89 6.13 16.16 -6.62
N SER A 90 5.07 16.61 -5.95
CA SER A 90 5.11 17.59 -4.85
C SER A 90 5.66 17.01 -3.55
N MET A 91 5.69 15.69 -3.40
CA MET A 91 6.23 15.04 -2.21
C MET A 91 7.74 15.26 -2.07
N THR A 92 8.23 15.28 -0.83
CA THR A 92 9.67 15.31 -0.56
C THR A 92 10.32 13.99 -0.97
N GLU A 93 11.63 13.98 -1.21
CA GLU A 93 12.37 12.75 -1.49
C GLU A 93 12.24 11.74 -0.35
N GLU A 94 12.19 12.20 0.91
CA GLU A 94 11.92 11.36 2.09
C GLU A 94 10.50 10.78 2.07
N GLY A 95 9.49 11.59 1.72
CA GLY A 95 8.11 11.13 1.55
C GLY A 95 7.98 10.10 0.43
N LYS A 96 8.60 10.35 -0.73
CA LYS A 96 8.70 9.40 -1.84
C LYS A 96 9.41 8.12 -1.44
N ALA A 97 10.51 8.21 -0.69
CA ALA A 97 11.24 7.04 -0.20
C ALA A 97 10.40 6.23 0.79
N LYS A 98 9.63 6.89 1.66
CA LYS A 98 8.69 6.21 2.57
C LYS A 98 7.53 5.57 1.84
N ILE A 99 6.90 6.23 0.87
CA ILE A 99 5.89 5.57 0.00
C ILE A 99 6.54 4.41 -0.75
N LYS A 100 7.72 4.60 -1.33
CA LYS A 100 8.46 3.54 -2.01
C LYS A 100 8.76 2.38 -1.06
N ASN A 101 9.15 2.63 0.19
CA ASN A 101 9.46 1.60 1.18
C ASN A 101 8.19 0.95 1.78
N MET A 102 7.07 1.67 1.87
CA MET A 102 5.75 1.09 2.14
C MET A 102 5.29 0.22 0.95
N SER A 103 5.59 0.66 -0.28
CA SER A 103 5.52 -0.13 -1.52
C SER A 103 6.66 -1.15 -1.67
N VAL A 104 7.59 -1.26 -0.71
CA VAL A 104 8.54 -2.39 -0.61
C VAL A 104 7.98 -3.44 0.37
N GLY A 105 6.96 -3.09 1.17
CA GLY A 105 6.02 -4.05 1.78
C GLY A 105 4.81 -4.38 0.88
N MET A 106 4.64 -3.65 -0.22
CA MET A 106 3.65 -3.88 -1.28
C MET A 106 4.28 -3.59 -2.65
N THR A 107 5.28 -4.37 -3.05
CA THR A 107 5.55 -4.55 -4.48
C THR A 107 4.45 -5.47 -4.98
N THR A 108 3.26 -4.93 -5.23
CA THR A 108 2.34 -5.66 -6.11
C THR A 108 3.04 -5.71 -7.46
N PRO A 109 3.48 -6.89 -7.96
CA PRO A 109 3.74 -7.03 -9.39
C PRO A 109 2.52 -6.45 -10.12
N ALA A 110 2.73 -5.81 -11.27
CA ALA A 110 1.64 -5.24 -12.07
C ALA A 110 0.42 -6.18 -12.01
N PRO A 111 -0.78 -5.68 -11.66
CA PRO A 111 -1.91 -6.54 -11.30
C PRO A 111 -2.05 -7.62 -12.36
N ILE A 112 -2.02 -8.87 -11.90
CA ILE A 112 -2.12 -10.03 -12.78
C ILE A 112 -3.33 -9.79 -13.68
N ASN A 113 -3.12 -9.70 -14.98
CA ASN A 113 -4.22 -9.56 -15.92
C ASN A 113 -4.96 -10.90 -15.95
N TYR A 114 -5.97 -11.03 -15.09
CA TYR A 114 -6.69 -12.27 -14.82
C TYR A 114 -7.43 -12.82 -16.05
N GLU A 115 -7.65 -11.99 -17.08
CA GLU A 115 -8.27 -12.38 -18.34
C GLU A 115 -7.29 -13.10 -19.30
N THR A 116 -5.98 -12.93 -19.07
CA THR A 116 -4.91 -13.44 -19.94
C THR A 116 -3.85 -14.25 -19.20
N ALA A 117 -3.79 -14.18 -17.87
CA ALA A 117 -2.81 -14.90 -17.07
C ALA A 117 -3.10 -16.41 -17.03
N LEU A 118 -2.04 -17.18 -17.28
CA LEU A 118 -2.05 -18.64 -17.33
C LEU A 118 -1.13 -19.20 -16.23
N PRO A 119 -1.60 -19.28 -14.98
CA PRO A 119 -0.77 -19.75 -13.88
C PRO A 119 -0.38 -21.22 -14.03
N GLN A 120 0.87 -21.51 -13.71
CA GLN A 120 1.47 -22.83 -13.73
C GLN A 120 2.04 -23.15 -12.36
N GLY A 121 1.58 -24.24 -11.74
CA GLY A 121 2.13 -24.76 -10.50
C GLY A 121 3.57 -25.21 -10.69
N THR A 122 4.44 -24.75 -9.80
CA THR A 122 5.86 -25.10 -9.72
C THR A 122 6.16 -25.74 -8.37
N GLY A 123 7.19 -26.58 -8.31
CA GLY A 123 7.56 -27.32 -7.10
C GLY A 123 6.99 -28.74 -7.01
N LYS A 124 7.01 -29.31 -5.81
CA LYS A 124 6.64 -30.70 -5.51
C LYS A 124 5.72 -30.78 -4.28
N LEU A 125 4.70 -31.62 -4.34
CA LEU A 125 3.89 -31.99 -3.18
C LEU A 125 4.63 -33.04 -2.36
N VAL A 126 4.80 -32.79 -1.07
CA VAL A 126 5.39 -33.70 -0.10
C VAL A 126 4.37 -33.95 1.01
N GLN A 127 4.11 -35.21 1.32
CA GLN A 127 3.34 -35.59 2.50
C GLN A 127 4.30 -35.95 3.62
N GLN A 128 4.11 -35.36 4.79
CA GLN A 128 4.90 -35.62 5.99
C GLN A 128 4.39 -36.86 6.73
N ASP A 129 5.21 -37.41 7.62
CA ASP A 129 4.89 -38.63 8.39
C ASP A 129 3.66 -38.49 9.30
N ASP A 130 3.32 -37.26 9.68
CA ASP A 130 2.12 -36.92 10.47
C ASP A 130 0.85 -36.79 9.60
N GLY A 131 0.96 -36.99 8.28
CA GLY A 131 -0.12 -36.85 7.31
C GLY A 131 -0.31 -35.43 6.77
N SER A 132 0.45 -34.44 7.26
CA SER A 132 0.40 -33.05 6.78
C SER A 132 0.91 -32.95 5.34
N MET A 133 0.33 -32.02 4.56
CA MET A 133 0.68 -31.81 3.15
C MET A 133 1.45 -30.50 2.98
N VAL A 134 2.57 -30.57 2.26
CA VAL A 134 3.50 -29.46 2.06
C VAL A 134 3.82 -29.32 0.57
N LEU A 135 3.66 -28.12 0.02
CA LEU A 135 4.21 -27.77 -1.29
C LEU A 135 5.62 -27.23 -1.11
N ALA A 136 6.62 -27.92 -1.66
CA ALA A 136 8.01 -27.49 -1.64
C ALA A 136 8.41 -26.85 -2.98
N ASN A 137 8.94 -25.63 -2.94
CA ASN A 137 9.47 -24.96 -4.14
C ASN A 137 10.84 -25.54 -4.54
N GLU A 138 11.45 -25.01 -5.61
CA GLU A 138 12.76 -25.46 -6.12
C GLU A 138 13.92 -25.22 -5.14
N HIS A 139 13.73 -24.33 -4.16
CA HIS A 139 14.66 -24.06 -3.07
C HIS A 139 14.41 -24.93 -1.82
N GLU A 140 13.59 -25.98 -1.95
CA GLU A 140 13.17 -26.89 -0.88
C GLU A 140 12.41 -26.22 0.28
N GLN A 141 11.79 -25.08 0.01
CA GLN A 141 11.01 -24.36 1.00
C GLN A 141 9.57 -24.84 0.99
N GLY A 142 9.15 -25.38 2.13
CA GLY A 142 7.83 -25.98 2.30
C GLY A 142 6.77 -24.98 2.74
N PHE A 143 5.66 -24.96 2.01
CA PHE A 143 4.42 -24.27 2.38
C PHE A 143 3.39 -25.32 2.81
N MET A 144 2.96 -25.27 4.07
CA MET A 144 1.88 -26.14 4.56
C MET A 144 0.57 -25.79 3.88
N VAL A 145 -0.12 -26.79 3.38
CA VAL A 145 -1.34 -26.64 2.59
C VAL A 145 -2.38 -27.70 2.95
N ASN A 146 -3.63 -27.46 2.58
CA ASN A 146 -4.70 -28.44 2.66
C ASN A 146 -5.01 -29.02 1.26
N GLN A 147 -5.92 -30.00 1.21
CA GLN A 147 -6.31 -30.66 -0.04
C GLN A 147 -6.86 -29.67 -1.08
N ALA A 148 -7.65 -28.66 -0.67
CA ALA A 148 -8.22 -27.68 -1.58
C ALA A 148 -7.14 -26.80 -2.26
N ILE A 149 -6.10 -26.42 -1.52
CA ILE A 149 -4.96 -25.66 -2.06
C ILE A 149 -4.13 -26.56 -2.99
N VAL A 150 -3.95 -27.83 -2.66
CA VAL A 150 -3.27 -28.80 -3.55
C VAL A 150 -4.04 -28.97 -4.86
N ASP A 151 -5.37 -29.07 -4.81
CA ASP A 151 -6.20 -29.23 -6.00
C ASP A 151 -6.22 -27.95 -6.85
N PHE A 152 -6.21 -26.78 -6.20
CA PHE A 152 -6.05 -25.49 -6.87
C PHE A 152 -4.68 -25.38 -7.57
N TRP A 153 -3.60 -25.69 -6.85
CA TRP A 153 -2.24 -25.67 -7.39
C TRP A 153 -2.09 -26.63 -8.59
N LYS A 154 -2.65 -27.84 -8.52
CA LYS A 154 -2.71 -28.78 -9.66
C LYS A 154 -3.54 -28.26 -10.83
N SER A 155 -4.55 -27.44 -10.56
CA SER A 155 -5.39 -26.82 -11.59
C SER A 155 -4.67 -25.69 -12.33
N CYS A 156 -3.63 -25.10 -11.74
CA CYS A 156 -2.72 -24.16 -12.38
C CYS A 156 -1.76 -24.95 -13.29
N ASN A 157 -2.18 -25.25 -14.51
CA ASN A 157 -1.43 -26.09 -15.45
C ASN A 157 -0.80 -25.30 -16.62
N GLY A 158 -0.81 -23.97 -16.55
CA GLY A 158 -0.34 -23.09 -17.63
C GLY A 158 -1.27 -23.00 -18.84
N GLN A 159 -2.45 -23.63 -18.81
CA GLN A 159 -3.43 -23.61 -19.90
C GLN A 159 -4.74 -22.93 -19.52
N ARG A 160 -5.10 -22.93 -18.24
CA ARG A 160 -6.33 -22.32 -17.74
C ARG A 160 -6.11 -20.89 -17.32
N LYS A 161 -7.05 -20.01 -17.66
CA LYS A 161 -7.08 -18.63 -17.18
C LYS A 161 -7.52 -18.56 -15.72
N VAL A 162 -7.14 -17.47 -15.05
CA VAL A 162 -7.62 -17.19 -13.69
C VAL A 162 -9.15 -17.14 -13.62
N THR A 163 -9.82 -16.60 -14.64
CA THR A 163 -11.29 -16.59 -14.73
C THR A 163 -11.91 -17.99 -14.70
N GLU A 164 -11.29 -18.96 -15.38
CA GLU A 164 -11.74 -20.35 -15.40
C GLU A 164 -11.51 -21.03 -14.05
N LEU A 165 -10.40 -20.71 -13.37
CA LEU A 165 -10.13 -21.20 -12.02
C LEU A 165 -11.16 -20.68 -11.01
N VAL A 166 -11.54 -19.40 -11.10
CA VAL A 166 -12.60 -18.81 -10.27
C VAL A 166 -13.94 -19.52 -10.48
N GLU A 167 -14.28 -19.85 -11.72
CA GLU A 167 -15.53 -20.56 -12.03
C GLU A 167 -15.54 -21.99 -11.47
N ILE A 168 -14.44 -22.73 -11.60
CA ILE A 168 -14.29 -24.07 -11.01
C ILE A 168 -14.46 -24.01 -9.49
N PHE A 169 -13.79 -23.05 -8.84
CA PHE A 169 -13.82 -22.94 -7.38
C PHE A 169 -15.19 -22.47 -6.87
N ALA A 170 -15.88 -21.61 -7.63
CA ALA A 170 -17.24 -21.18 -7.29
C ALA A 170 -18.25 -22.33 -7.39
N GLN A 171 -18.11 -23.20 -8.39
CA GLN A 171 -18.94 -24.40 -8.53
C GLN A 171 -18.71 -25.40 -7.39
N GLN A 172 -17.47 -25.56 -6.92
CA GLN A 172 -17.14 -26.51 -5.85
C GLN A 172 -17.54 -26.02 -4.45
N THR A 173 -17.43 -24.71 -4.20
CA THR A 173 -17.68 -24.14 -2.87
C THR A 173 -19.12 -23.67 -2.67
N GLY A 174 -19.87 -23.46 -3.75
CA GLY A 174 -21.22 -22.88 -3.70
C GLY A 174 -21.25 -21.40 -3.30
N LEU A 175 -20.09 -20.75 -3.21
CA LEU A 175 -19.95 -19.35 -2.83
C LEU A 175 -20.23 -18.40 -4.01
N GLN A 176 -20.53 -17.14 -3.71
CA GLN A 176 -20.75 -16.13 -4.74
C GLN A 176 -19.45 -15.85 -5.52
N ARG A 177 -19.56 -15.74 -6.85
CA ARG A 177 -18.43 -15.49 -7.76
C ARG A 177 -17.51 -14.34 -7.30
N LYS A 178 -18.08 -13.22 -6.83
CA LYS A 178 -17.30 -12.08 -6.30
C LYS A 178 -16.46 -12.41 -5.07
N GLN A 179 -16.96 -13.27 -4.19
CA GLN A 179 -16.25 -13.68 -3.00
C GLN A 179 -15.13 -14.67 -3.36
N VAL A 180 -15.44 -15.62 -4.24
CA VAL A 180 -14.48 -16.62 -4.73
C VAL A 180 -13.34 -15.97 -5.50
N GLU A 181 -13.63 -14.96 -6.32
CA GLU A 181 -12.63 -14.21 -7.07
C GLU A 181 -11.57 -13.61 -6.15
N LYS A 182 -11.99 -12.99 -5.04
CA LYS A 182 -11.07 -12.42 -4.06
C LYS A 182 -10.18 -13.48 -3.40
N GLU A 183 -10.77 -14.60 -2.97
CA GLU A 183 -10.03 -15.69 -2.32
C GLU A 183 -9.04 -16.36 -3.29
N VAL A 184 -9.46 -16.57 -4.54
CA VAL A 184 -8.60 -17.13 -5.60
C VAL A 184 -7.43 -16.20 -5.92
N MET A 185 -7.67 -14.89 -6.02
CA MET A 185 -6.60 -13.92 -6.25
C MET A 185 -5.60 -13.89 -5.10
N GLN A 186 -6.08 -13.92 -3.85
CA GLN A 186 -5.22 -13.94 -2.68
C GLN A 186 -4.38 -15.22 -2.61
N LEU A 187 -4.99 -16.38 -2.88
CA LEU A 187 -4.28 -17.66 -2.89
C LEU A 187 -3.23 -17.70 -4.01
N LEU A 188 -3.57 -17.22 -5.21
CA LEU A 188 -2.65 -17.14 -6.34
C LEU A 188 -1.42 -16.28 -6.00
N GLN A 189 -1.63 -15.14 -5.35
CA GLN A 189 -0.55 -14.26 -4.90
C GLN A 189 0.35 -14.95 -3.87
N GLN A 190 -0.23 -15.60 -2.85
CA GLN A 190 0.53 -16.31 -1.82
C GLN A 190 1.40 -17.43 -2.41
N LEU A 191 0.85 -18.23 -3.31
CA LEU A 191 1.61 -19.31 -3.96
C LEU A 191 2.68 -18.76 -4.92
N ARG A 192 2.41 -17.64 -5.61
CA ARG A 192 3.41 -16.95 -6.43
C ARG A 192 4.57 -16.42 -5.58
N GLU A 193 4.28 -15.78 -4.45
CA GLU A 193 5.31 -15.29 -3.51
C GLU A 193 6.15 -16.43 -2.94
N GLY A 194 5.53 -17.60 -2.76
CA GLY A 194 6.22 -18.81 -2.35
C GLY A 194 7.04 -19.51 -3.44
N GLY A 195 7.04 -19.01 -4.68
CA GLY A 195 7.69 -19.67 -5.82
C GLY A 195 7.02 -20.99 -6.23
N LEU A 196 5.74 -21.15 -5.86
CA LEU A 196 4.91 -22.33 -6.16
C LEU A 196 3.97 -22.11 -7.36
N ILE A 197 3.87 -20.89 -7.87
CA ILE A 197 3.18 -20.58 -9.12
C ILE A 197 4.06 -19.65 -9.96
N ALA A 198 4.26 -20.04 -11.22
CA ALA A 198 4.81 -19.19 -12.27
C ALA A 198 3.69 -18.68 -13.20
N ILE A 199 3.82 -17.44 -13.69
CA ILE A 199 2.93 -16.88 -14.71
C ILE A 199 3.81 -16.42 -15.88
N PRO A 200 3.78 -17.13 -17.03
CA PRO A 200 4.59 -16.76 -18.19
C PRO A 200 4.26 -15.34 -18.67
N ASN A 201 5.28 -14.61 -19.12
CA ASN A 201 5.20 -13.20 -19.58
C ASN A 201 4.94 -12.13 -18.50
N GLN A 202 5.09 -12.45 -17.21
CA GLN A 202 5.27 -11.43 -16.17
C GLN A 202 6.65 -11.61 -15.53
N PRO A 203 7.42 -10.52 -15.29
CA PRO A 203 8.71 -10.65 -14.66
C PRO A 203 8.56 -11.28 -13.27
N ASP A 204 9.37 -12.31 -13.04
CA ASP A 204 9.56 -12.95 -11.76
C ASP A 204 10.33 -11.96 -10.87
N ALA A 205 9.68 -11.44 -9.84
CA ALA A 205 10.37 -10.80 -8.74
C ALA A 205 10.18 -11.71 -7.52
N PRO A 206 11.14 -12.58 -7.21
CA PRO A 206 11.16 -13.22 -5.90
C PRO A 206 11.37 -12.14 -4.84
N ASN A 207 10.32 -11.82 -4.08
CA ASN A 207 10.34 -10.83 -3.01
C ASN A 207 10.84 -11.40 -1.65
N VAL A 208 11.62 -12.46 -1.66
CA VAL A 208 12.18 -13.01 -0.41
C VAL A 208 13.66 -13.33 -0.59
N GLU A 209 14.52 -12.41 -0.15
CA GLU A 209 15.88 -12.76 0.23
C GLU A 209 15.79 -13.66 1.46
N PHE A 210 15.84 -14.98 1.24
CA PHE A 210 16.05 -15.92 2.32
C PHE A 210 17.48 -15.77 2.81
N LYS A 211 17.63 -15.11 3.96
CA LYS A 211 18.90 -15.08 4.67
C LYS A 211 19.31 -16.53 5.00
N LYS A 212 20.52 -16.86 4.54
CA LYS A 212 21.22 -18.11 4.78
C LYS A 212 21.62 -18.27 6.25
#